data_AF-A0A4Y8ART4-F1
#
_entry.id   AF-A0A4Y8ART4-F1
#
_cell.length_a   1.000
_cell.length_b   1.000
_cell.length_c   1.000
_cell.angle_alpha   90.00
_cell.angle_beta   90.00
_cell.angle_gamma   90.00
#
_symmetry.space_group_name_H-M   'P 1'
#
loop_
_entity.id
_entity.type
_entity.pdbx_description
1 polymer ?
#
loop_
_entity_poly.entity_id
_entity_poly.type
_entity_poly.pdbx_seq_one_letter_code
_entity_poly.pdbx_strand_id
1 'polypeptide(L)'
;MRKSKNYNSNKFSRLKEYVHGAPYIDVLEQPKICKSFGLPYSAKVFRDEYRNRIYEFFKNETTTAATASKMTKIPHKYICEIKSYLESNGLLKVVTIDRCPTTGSSNVQFISTNKDVWSEFDLLQKTNQFNLFEDVQK
;
A
#
# COMPACT_ATOMS: atom_id res chain seq x y z
N MET A 1 38.96 10.38 5.48
CA MET A 1 37.91 9.55 6.10
C MET A 1 36.74 9.23 5.13
N ARG A 2 36.99 8.55 3.99
CA ARG A 2 35.93 8.22 2.98
C ARG A 2 35.38 6.78 3.06
N LYS A 3 36.00 5.88 3.82
CA LYS A 3 35.66 4.44 3.84
C LYS A 3 34.33 4.11 4.54
N SER A 4 33.91 4.89 5.55
CA SER A 4 32.70 4.60 6.36
C SER A 4 31.38 4.81 5.61
N LYS A 5 31.24 5.89 4.82
CA LYS A 5 30.02 6.15 4.04
C LYS A 5 29.75 5.07 2.97
N ASN A 6 30.81 4.57 2.34
CA ASN A 6 30.69 3.61 1.25
C ASN A 6 30.30 2.20 1.77
N TYR A 7 30.81 1.82 2.94
CA TYR A 7 30.50 0.54 3.58
C TYR A 7 29.02 0.43 4.01
N ASN A 8 28.48 1.49 4.63
CA ASN A 8 27.06 1.53 5.01
C ASN A 8 26.13 1.56 3.79
N SER A 9 26.53 2.23 2.70
CA SER A 9 25.76 2.23 1.46
C SER A 9 25.56 0.82 0.90
N ASN A 10 26.62 0.01 0.86
CA ASN A 10 26.56 -1.36 0.36
C ASN A 10 25.62 -2.24 1.21
N LYS A 11 25.70 -2.14 2.55
CA LYS A 11 24.79 -2.86 3.45
C LYS A 11 23.32 -2.49 3.23
N PHE A 12 23.02 -1.20 3.06
CA PHE A 12 21.65 -0.76 2.78
C PHE A 12 21.15 -1.26 1.42
N SER A 13 21.99 -1.29 0.39
CA SER A 13 21.62 -1.86 -0.92
C SER A 13 21.28 -3.34 -0.80
N ARG A 14 22.12 -4.13 -0.12
CA ARG A 14 21.88 -5.56 0.11
C ARG A 14 20.60 -5.82 0.92
N LEU A 15 20.32 -4.97 1.92
CA LEU A 15 19.06 -5.03 2.66
C LEU A 15 17.86 -4.74 1.74
N LYS A 16 17.92 -3.71 0.91
CA LYS A 16 16.85 -3.38 -0.05
C LYS A 16 16.61 -4.52 -1.04
N GLU A 17 17.67 -5.08 -1.62
CA GLU A 17 17.59 -6.24 -2.52
C GLU A 17 16.96 -7.45 -1.84
N TYR A 18 17.36 -7.76 -0.60
CA TYR A 18 16.75 -8.83 0.18
C TYR A 18 15.25 -8.60 0.41
N VAL A 19 14.89 -7.39 0.88
CA VAL A 19 13.50 -7.03 1.15
C VAL A 19 12.68 -7.06 -0.15
N HIS A 20 13.26 -6.65 -1.28
CA HIS A 20 12.63 -6.69 -2.60
C HIS A 20 12.35 -8.12 -3.11
N GLY A 21 13.24 -9.08 -2.83
CA GLY A 21 13.03 -10.49 -3.20
C GLY A 21 12.15 -11.29 -2.24
N ALA A 22 11.94 -10.80 -1.01
CA ALA A 22 11.21 -11.54 0.03
C ALA A 22 9.69 -11.38 -0.08
N PRO A 23 8.89 -12.36 0.39
CA PRO A 23 7.48 -12.14 0.71
C PRO A 23 7.31 -11.06 1.79
N TYR A 24 6.07 -10.69 2.10
CA TYR A 24 5.81 -9.73 3.19
C TYR A 24 6.49 -10.18 4.50
N ILE A 25 7.30 -9.30 5.06
CA ILE A 25 8.05 -9.46 6.31
C ILE A 25 7.28 -8.75 7.43
N ASP A 26 6.91 -9.51 8.45
CA ASP A 26 6.19 -8.99 9.61
C ASP A 26 7.01 -7.92 10.35
N VAL A 27 6.32 -6.92 10.90
CA VAL A 27 6.93 -5.78 11.60
C VAL A 27 7.84 -6.23 12.74
N LEU A 28 7.52 -7.33 13.43
CA LEU A 28 8.32 -7.87 14.52
C LEU A 28 9.64 -8.52 14.05
N GLU A 29 9.72 -8.92 12.78
CA GLU A 29 10.92 -9.54 12.19
C GLU A 29 11.87 -8.52 11.56
N GLN A 30 11.36 -7.38 11.12
CA GLN A 30 12.13 -6.34 10.44
C GLN A 30 13.38 -5.88 11.22
N PRO A 31 13.34 -5.65 12.55
CA PRO A 31 14.54 -5.29 13.31
C PRO A 31 15.61 -6.40 13.32
N LYS A 32 15.18 -7.67 13.39
CA LYS A 32 16.11 -8.82 13.37
C LYS A 32 16.82 -8.91 12.02
N ILE A 33 16.09 -8.66 10.93
CA ILE A 33 16.64 -8.63 9.58
C ILE A 33 17.63 -7.47 9.45
N CYS A 34 17.29 -6.24 9.84
CA CYS A 34 18.27 -5.14 9.82
C CYS A 34 19.57 -5.50 10.58
N LYS A 35 19.43 -6.13 11.75
CA LYS A 35 20.57 -6.58 12.56
C LYS A 35 21.43 -7.63 11.84
N SER A 36 20.85 -8.54 11.06
CA SER A 36 21.61 -9.56 10.31
C SER A 36 22.50 -8.93 9.21
N PHE A 37 22.11 -7.78 8.66
CA PHE A 37 22.95 -6.98 7.76
C PHE A 37 23.92 -6.05 8.51
N GLY A 38 23.92 -6.08 9.84
CA GLY A 38 24.73 -5.20 10.70
C GLY A 38 24.34 -3.73 10.54
N LEU A 39 23.04 -3.45 10.43
CA LEU A 39 22.43 -2.12 10.34
C LEU A 39 21.47 -1.88 11.53
N PRO A 40 21.29 -0.61 11.94
CA PRO A 40 20.18 -0.25 12.83
C PRO A 40 18.84 -0.48 12.12
N TYR A 41 17.76 -0.63 12.90
CA TYR A 41 16.43 -0.79 12.33
C TYR A 41 16.05 0.44 11.50
N SER A 42 15.67 0.20 10.24
CA SER A 42 15.27 1.23 9.29
C SER A 42 13.89 0.94 8.72
N ALA A 43 12.85 1.37 9.45
CA ALA A 43 11.45 1.26 9.04
C ALA A 43 11.16 1.83 7.65
N LYS A 44 11.96 2.82 7.20
CA LYS A 44 11.80 3.45 5.89
C LYS A 44 12.02 2.46 4.74
N VAL A 45 12.99 1.54 4.86
CA VAL A 45 13.29 0.57 3.79
C VAL A 45 12.09 -0.33 3.51
N PHE A 46 11.49 -0.87 4.56
CA PHE A 46 10.31 -1.72 4.45
C PHE A 46 9.08 -0.94 3.99
N ARG A 47 8.85 0.26 4.56
CA ARG A 47 7.72 1.11 4.16
C ARG A 47 7.78 1.51 2.69
N ASP A 48 8.94 1.94 2.21
CA ASP A 48 9.11 2.36 0.82
C ASP A 48 8.93 1.16 -0.13
N GLU A 49 9.45 -0.01 0.20
CA GLU A 49 9.23 -1.24 -0.60
C GLU A 49 7.75 -1.60 -0.69
N TYR A 50 7.05 -1.73 0.44
CA TYR A 50 5.66 -2.18 0.41
C TYR A 50 4.73 -1.16 -0.22
N ARG A 51 5.00 0.14 -0.07
CA ARG A 51 4.30 1.18 -0.82
C ARG A 51 4.51 1.01 -2.32
N ASN A 52 5.74 0.78 -2.76
CA ASN A 52 6.05 0.57 -4.18
C ASN A 52 5.37 -0.68 -4.73
N ARG A 53 5.40 -1.80 -4.02
CA ARG A 53 4.72 -3.05 -4.43
C ARG A 53 3.22 -2.87 -4.59
N ILE A 54 2.58 -2.21 -3.63
CA ILE A 54 1.14 -1.94 -3.68
C ILE A 54 0.82 -0.94 -4.80
N TYR A 55 1.66 0.07 -5.00
CA TYR A 55 1.51 1.03 -6.08
C TYR A 55 1.57 0.34 -7.46
N GLU A 56 2.58 -0.49 -7.70
CA GLU A 56 2.73 -1.24 -8.96
C GLU A 56 1.64 -2.30 -9.13
N PHE A 57 1.18 -2.94 -8.05
CA PHE A 57 0.05 -3.86 -8.10
C PHE A 57 -1.21 -3.16 -8.63
N PHE A 58 -1.58 -2.01 -8.05
CA PHE A 58 -2.77 -1.25 -8.49
C PHE A 58 -2.61 -0.52 -9.81
N LYS A 59 -1.40 -0.50 -10.37
CA LYS A 59 -1.15 0.06 -11.70
C LYS A 59 -1.58 -0.91 -12.80
N ASN A 60 -1.40 -2.21 -12.53
CA ASN A 60 -1.76 -3.27 -13.44
C ASN A 60 -3.18 -3.82 -13.16
N GLU A 61 -3.63 -3.74 -11.90
CA GLU A 61 -4.88 -4.35 -11.45
C GLU A 61 -5.82 -3.30 -10.82
N THR A 62 -7.01 -3.14 -11.41
CA THR A 62 -8.08 -2.34 -10.79
C THR A 62 -8.94 -3.25 -9.92
N THR A 63 -8.74 -3.20 -8.60
CA THR A 63 -9.41 -4.13 -7.68
C THR A 63 -9.60 -3.54 -6.29
N THR A 64 -10.06 -4.34 -5.35
CA THR A 64 -10.32 -3.92 -3.96
C THR A 64 -9.09 -4.13 -3.08
N ALA A 65 -9.00 -3.39 -1.97
CA ALA A 65 -7.93 -3.60 -0.98
C ALA A 65 -7.97 -5.02 -0.36
N ALA A 66 -9.15 -5.66 -0.29
CA ALA A 66 -9.29 -7.03 0.21
C ALA A 66 -8.68 -8.04 -0.78
N THR A 67 -8.93 -7.87 -2.08
CA THR A 67 -8.32 -8.69 -3.14
C THR A 67 -6.81 -8.50 -3.15
N ALA A 68 -6.33 -7.25 -3.12
CA ALA A 68 -4.91 -6.94 -3.06
C ALA A 68 -4.21 -7.63 -1.87
N SER A 69 -4.85 -7.65 -0.69
CA SER A 69 -4.32 -8.34 0.48
C SER A 69 -4.14 -9.84 0.25
N LYS A 70 -5.12 -10.50 -0.38
CA LYS A 70 -5.06 -11.94 -0.67
C LYS A 70 -3.97 -12.28 -1.68
N MET A 71 -3.78 -11.42 -2.69
CA MET A 71 -2.83 -11.62 -3.78
C MET A 71 -1.39 -11.33 -3.35
N THR A 72 -1.17 -10.19 -2.70
CA THR A 72 0.17 -9.75 -2.28
C THR A 72 0.65 -10.38 -0.97
N LYS A 73 -0.26 -11.01 -0.23
CA LYS A 73 -0.03 -11.50 1.14
C LYS A 73 0.32 -10.39 2.15
N ILE A 74 0.14 -9.12 1.77
CA ILE A 74 0.31 -7.99 2.66
C ILE A 74 -0.96 -7.84 3.52
N PRO A 75 -0.83 -7.64 4.84
CA PRO A 75 -1.99 -7.52 5.73
C PRO A 75 -2.96 -6.43 5.30
N HIS A 76 -4.26 -6.74 5.31
CA HIS A 76 -5.29 -5.84 4.81
C HIS A 76 -5.28 -4.47 5.48
N LYS A 77 -5.10 -4.42 6.81
CA LYS A 77 -4.95 -3.17 7.57
C LYS A 77 -3.84 -2.29 6.99
N TYR A 78 -2.70 -2.90 6.65
CA TYR A 78 -1.55 -2.18 6.13
C TYR A 78 -1.77 -1.69 4.69
N ILE A 79 -2.49 -2.46 3.87
CA ILE A 79 -2.93 -1.99 2.54
C ILE A 79 -3.85 -0.78 2.67
N CYS A 80 -4.78 -0.75 3.62
CA CYS A 80 -5.64 0.42 3.85
C CYS A 80 -4.83 1.67 4.25
N GLU A 81 -3.79 1.50 5.07
CA GLU A 81 -2.87 2.60 5.41
C GLU A 81 -2.09 3.09 4.18
N ILE A 82 -1.57 2.18 3.35
CA ILE A 82 -0.88 2.52 2.10
C ILE A 82 -1.82 3.20 1.11
N LYS A 83 -3.06 2.71 0.98
CA LYS A 83 -4.10 3.31 0.15
C LYS A 83 -4.35 4.76 0.55
N SER A 84 -4.60 5.02 1.84
CA SER A 84 -4.80 6.38 2.36
C SER A 84 -3.59 7.28 2.07
N TYR A 85 -2.37 6.76 2.21
CA TYR A 85 -1.15 7.47 1.83
C TYR A 85 -1.09 7.80 0.33
N LEU A 86 -1.36 6.84 -0.55
CA LEU A 86 -1.29 7.07 -2.00
C LEU A 86 -2.40 8.01 -2.49
N GLU A 87 -3.62 7.90 -1.95
CA GLU A 87 -4.74 8.79 -2.26
C GLU A 87 -4.46 10.23 -1.85
N SER A 88 -3.95 10.46 -0.63
CA SER A 88 -3.60 11.81 -0.16
C SER A 88 -2.48 12.47 -0.97
N ASN A 89 -1.67 11.68 -1.68
CA ASN A 89 -0.63 12.15 -2.59
C ASN A 89 -1.07 12.22 -4.06
N GLY A 90 -2.35 11.93 -4.37
CA GLY A 90 -2.85 11.93 -5.76
C GLY A 90 -2.19 10.86 -6.65
N LEU A 91 -1.73 9.76 -6.05
CA LEU A 91 -1.09 8.63 -6.72
C LEU A 91 -2.03 7.43 -6.91
N LEU A 92 -3.16 7.42 -6.22
CA LEU A 92 -4.20 6.41 -6.30
C LEU A 92 -5.56 7.10 -6.30
N LYS A 93 -6.53 6.55 -7.03
CA LYS A 93 -7.94 6.98 -7.00
C LYS A 93 -8.85 5.78 -6.81
N VAL A 94 -9.93 5.95 -6.07
CA VAL A 94 -11.10 5.07 -6.19
C VAL A 94 -11.68 5.34 -7.57
N VAL A 95 -11.80 4.30 -8.39
CA VAL A 95 -12.34 4.43 -9.74
C VAL A 95 -13.83 4.15 -9.78
N THR A 96 -14.31 3.17 -9.00
CA THR A 96 -15.74 2.87 -8.91
C THR A 96 -16.09 2.33 -7.53
N ILE A 97 -17.37 2.45 -7.18
CA ILE A 97 -17.98 1.84 -6.00
C ILE A 97 -19.06 0.91 -6.50
N ASP A 98 -18.92 -0.38 -6.23
CA ASP A 98 -19.88 -1.39 -6.71
C ASP A 98 -20.05 -2.51 -5.67
N ARG A 99 -20.83 -3.52 -6.02
CA ARG A 99 -21.07 -4.71 -5.21
C ARG A 99 -19.95 -5.73 -5.41
N CYS A 100 -19.48 -6.35 -4.33
CA CYS A 100 -18.56 -7.47 -4.46
C CYS A 100 -19.29 -8.66 -5.12
N PRO A 101 -18.77 -9.21 -6.24
CA PRO A 101 -19.42 -10.35 -6.90
C PRO A 101 -19.35 -11.64 -6.06
N THR A 102 -18.35 -11.76 -5.18
CA THR A 102 -18.15 -12.95 -4.35
C THR A 102 -19.00 -12.96 -3.08
N THR A 103 -19.05 -11.83 -2.36
CA THR A 103 -19.74 -11.76 -1.06
C THR A 103 -21.09 -11.07 -1.11
N GLY A 104 -21.43 -10.42 -2.24
CA GLY A 104 -22.64 -9.62 -2.36
C GLY A 104 -22.64 -8.34 -1.50
N SER A 105 -21.51 -7.98 -0.87
CA SER A 105 -21.37 -6.76 -0.08
C SER A 105 -21.50 -5.53 -0.99
N SER A 106 -22.29 -4.55 -0.59
CA SER A 106 -22.41 -3.27 -1.28
C SER A 106 -21.29 -2.30 -0.91
N ASN A 107 -21.16 -1.22 -1.68
CA ASN A 107 -20.25 -0.09 -1.43
C ASN A 107 -18.76 -0.46 -1.40
N VAL A 108 -18.35 -1.40 -2.25
CA VAL A 108 -16.97 -1.85 -2.33
C VAL A 108 -16.20 -0.97 -3.29
N GLN A 109 -15.12 -0.39 -2.79
CA GLN A 109 -14.26 0.51 -3.54
C GLN A 109 -13.27 -0.27 -4.40
N PHE A 110 -13.32 -0.03 -5.70
CA PHE A 110 -12.30 -0.46 -6.65
C PHE A 110 -11.30 0.68 -6.81
N ILE A 111 -10.02 0.35 -6.69
CA ILE A 111 -8.92 1.30 -6.62
C ILE A 111 -7.90 0.99 -7.70
N SER A 112 -7.32 2.06 -8.25
CA SER A 112 -6.25 1.98 -9.25
C SER A 112 -5.26 3.13 -9.08
N THR A 113 -3.99 2.86 -9.38
CA THR A 113 -2.94 3.88 -9.51
C THR A 113 -2.67 4.25 -10.97
N ASN A 114 -3.29 3.54 -11.92
CA ASN A 114 -3.22 3.86 -13.34
C ASN A 114 -4.14 5.06 -13.65
N LYS A 115 -3.54 6.16 -14.08
CA LYS A 115 -4.28 7.41 -14.36
C LYS A 115 -5.15 7.31 -15.59
N ASP A 116 -4.84 6.43 -16.53
CA ASP A 116 -5.58 6.30 -17.79
C ASP A 116 -7.01 5.79 -17.53
N VAL A 117 -7.15 4.89 -16.54
CA VAL A 117 -8.48 4.37 -16.13
C VAL A 117 -9.23 5.32 -15.20
N TRP A 118 -8.61 6.40 -14.70
CA TRP A 118 -9.30 7.31 -13.78
C TRP A 118 -10.39 8.14 -14.46
N SER A 119 -10.26 8.37 -15.77
CA SER A 119 -11.22 9.09 -16.61
C SER A 119 -12.33 8.20 -17.18
N GLU A 120 -12.09 6.89 -17.30
CA GLU A 120 -13.07 5.96 -17.87
C GLU A 120 -14.23 5.68 -16.90
N PHE A 121 -13.99 5.84 -15.60
CA PHE A 121 -14.92 5.47 -14.53
C PHE A 121 -15.39 6.65 -13.68
N ASP A 122 -15.40 7.88 -14.22
CA ASP A 122 -15.72 9.13 -13.48
C ASP A 122 -17.20 9.27 -13.00
N LEU A 123 -17.86 8.15 -12.68
CA LEU A 123 -19.18 8.05 -12.04
C LEU A 123 -19.07 7.71 -10.55
N LEU A 124 -18.08 8.25 -9.84
CA LEU A 124 -18.16 8.26 -8.38
C LEU A 124 -19.23 9.25 -7.94
N GLN A 125 -20.43 8.76 -7.66
CA GLN A 125 -21.39 9.48 -6.83
C GLN A 125 -20.67 9.91 -5.55
N LYS A 126 -20.63 11.23 -5.31
CA LYS A 126 -20.09 11.86 -4.10
C LYS A 126 -20.82 11.32 -2.87
N THR A 127 -20.42 10.17 -2.37
CA THR A 127 -20.86 9.69 -1.06
C THR A 127 -19.81 10.13 -0.06
N ASN A 128 -20.08 11.28 0.58
CA ASN A 128 -19.36 11.73 1.76
C ASN A 128 -19.57 10.69 2.87
N GLN A 129 -18.65 9.72 2.99
CA GLN A 129 -18.62 8.80 4.13
C GLN A 129 -18.37 9.52 5.47
N PHE A 130 -18.05 10.82 5.45
CA PHE A 130 -17.96 11.68 6.63
C PHE A 130 -19.30 12.18 7.17
N ASN A 131 -20.41 12.06 6.43
CA ASN A 131 -21.73 12.53 6.91
C ASN A 131 -22.49 11.49 7.76
N LEU A 132 -21.91 10.32 8.03
CA LEU A 132 -22.55 9.26 8.83
C LEU A 132 -22.72 9.62 10.33
N PHE A 133 -22.22 10.78 10.77
CA PHE A 133 -22.32 11.24 12.15
C PHE A 133 -23.14 12.53 12.33
N GLU A 134 -23.73 13.11 11.28
CA GLU A 134 -24.47 14.37 11.38
C GLU A 134 -25.98 14.21 11.63
N ASP A 135 -26.55 13.01 11.50
CA ASP A 135 -28.00 12.77 11.69
C ASP A 135 -28.33 12.07 13.03
N VAL A 136 -27.79 12.58 14.14
CA VAL A 136 -28.28 12.23 15.49
C VAL A 136 -28.54 13.49 16.30
N GLN A 137 -29.32 14.45 15.77
CA GLN A 137 -30.07 15.41 16.57
C GLN A 137 -31.31 15.89 15.81
N LYS A 138 -32.45 15.23 16.02
CA LYS A 138 -33.78 15.84 16.04
C LYS A 138 -34.77 14.92 16.74
#